data_AF-A0A2V5H2K5-F1
#
_entry.id   AF-A0A2V5H2K5-F1
#
_cell.length_a   1.000
_cell.length_b   1.000
_cell.length_c   1.000
_cell.angle_alpha   90.00
_cell.angle_beta   90.00
_cell.angle_gamma   90.00
#
_symmetry.space_group_name_H-M   'P 1'
#
loop_
_entity.id
_entity.type
_entity.pdbx_description
1 polymer ?
#
loop_
_entity_poly.entity_id
_entity_poly.type
_entity_poly.pdbx_seq_one_letter_code
_entity_poly.pdbx_strand_id
1 'polypeptide(L)'
;METQPEPMPEGWTNDPHLLDIYFSPETREAHMARCCGLEDAELVLMGTPESGEMHFIITAGGKFYWGHFMIDYLGEITRPKTFPEILHVLGVKGLKGLRMKYLEPVWTYEEEEEEEEEEGGPRLFVPVDPDAP
;
A
#
# COMPACT_ATOMS: atom_id res chain seq x y z
N MET A 1 -19.00 -19.58 -22.77
CA MET A 1 -19.21 -19.82 -21.33
C MET A 1 -18.97 -18.49 -20.67
N GLU A 2 -20.04 -17.79 -20.28
CA GLU A 2 -19.95 -16.55 -19.52
C GLU A 2 -19.60 -16.95 -18.07
N THR A 3 -18.35 -16.73 -17.66
CA THR A 3 -17.96 -16.87 -16.27
C THR A 3 -18.71 -15.83 -15.47
N GLN A 4 -19.59 -16.27 -14.56
CA GLN A 4 -20.21 -15.38 -13.59
C GLN A 4 -19.10 -14.64 -12.83
N PRO A 5 -19.24 -13.34 -12.55
CA PRO A 5 -18.24 -12.62 -11.77
C PRO A 5 -18.13 -13.29 -10.41
N GLU A 6 -16.91 -13.66 -10.01
CA GLU A 6 -16.66 -14.18 -8.67
C GLU A 6 -17.14 -13.14 -7.65
N PRO A 7 -17.87 -13.54 -6.59
CA PRO A 7 -18.35 -12.60 -5.59
C PRO A 7 -17.16 -11.93 -4.90
N MET A 8 -17.34 -10.65 -4.55
CA MET A 8 -16.32 -9.90 -3.82
C MET A 8 -16.05 -10.58 -2.46
N PRO A 9 -14.80 -10.92 -2.12
CA PRO A 9 -14.47 -11.46 -0.82
C PRO A 9 -14.83 -10.49 0.31
N GLU A 10 -15.27 -11.02 1.45
CA GLU A 10 -15.58 -10.22 2.64
C GLU A 10 -14.37 -9.38 3.06
N GLY A 11 -14.59 -8.09 3.32
CA GLY A 11 -13.54 -7.15 3.70
C GLY A 11 -12.68 -6.65 2.53
N TRP A 12 -13.03 -6.96 1.28
CA TRP A 12 -12.38 -6.40 0.09
C TRP A 12 -13.33 -5.54 -0.74
N THR A 13 -12.78 -4.58 -1.48
CA THR A 13 -13.51 -3.73 -2.43
C THR A 13 -12.70 -3.51 -3.71
N ASN A 14 -13.41 -3.39 -4.83
CA ASN A 14 -12.91 -2.92 -6.12
C ASN A 14 -13.65 -1.67 -6.61
N ASP A 15 -14.27 -0.91 -5.69
CA ASP A 15 -14.96 0.34 -6.03
C ASP A 15 -13.96 1.35 -6.61
N PRO A 16 -14.07 1.71 -7.91
CA PRO A 16 -13.10 2.58 -8.57
C PRO A 16 -12.90 3.93 -7.87
N HIS A 17 -13.95 4.48 -7.23
CA HIS A 17 -13.83 5.75 -6.51
C HIS A 17 -12.94 5.63 -5.28
N LEU A 18 -13.00 4.51 -4.57
CA LEU A 18 -12.11 4.25 -3.45
C LEU A 18 -10.68 3.99 -3.95
N LEU A 19 -10.53 3.16 -4.99
CA LEU A 19 -9.19 2.84 -5.50
C LEU A 19 -8.42 4.10 -5.95
N ASP A 20 -9.10 5.04 -6.62
CA ASP A 20 -8.50 6.31 -7.07
C ASP A 20 -8.05 7.22 -5.91
N ILE A 21 -8.82 7.24 -4.81
CA ILE A 21 -8.46 8.01 -3.60
C ILE A 21 -7.18 7.47 -2.96
N TYR A 22 -6.99 6.15 -2.95
CA TYR A 22 -5.87 5.50 -2.24
C TYR A 22 -4.65 5.23 -3.13
N PHE A 23 -4.77 5.39 -4.45
CA PHE A 23 -3.69 5.09 -5.37
C PHE A 23 -3.64 6.10 -6.52
N SER A 24 -3.02 7.25 -6.26
CA SER A 24 -2.64 8.24 -7.26
C SER A 24 -1.11 8.22 -7.48
N PRO A 25 -0.60 8.81 -8.58
CA PRO A 25 0.84 8.78 -8.89
C PRO A 25 1.77 9.32 -7.78
N GLU A 26 1.25 10.20 -6.93
CA GLU A 26 1.97 10.85 -5.83
C GLU A 26 1.87 10.06 -4.51
N THR A 27 1.08 8.98 -4.44
CA THR A 27 1.00 8.17 -3.22
C THR A 27 2.28 7.38 -3.00
N ARG A 28 2.56 7.10 -1.73
CA ARG A 28 3.69 6.26 -1.32
C ARG A 28 3.61 4.87 -1.97
N GLU A 29 2.43 4.32 -2.15
CA GLU A 29 2.21 3.00 -2.75
C GLU A 29 2.55 2.99 -4.25
N ALA A 30 2.19 4.06 -4.98
CA ALA A 30 2.59 4.24 -6.37
C ALA A 30 4.10 4.47 -6.51
N HIS A 31 4.71 5.22 -5.59
CA HIS A 31 6.16 5.37 -5.52
C HIS A 31 6.87 4.02 -5.26
N MET A 32 6.39 3.24 -4.28
CA MET A 32 6.94 1.92 -3.99
C MET A 32 6.84 0.96 -5.19
N ALA A 33 5.73 0.98 -5.93
CA ALA A 33 5.59 0.19 -7.15
C ALA A 33 6.70 0.53 -8.17
N ARG A 34 6.99 1.83 -8.36
CA ARG A 34 8.08 2.32 -9.22
C ARG A 34 9.46 1.87 -8.70
N CYS A 35 9.73 1.96 -7.40
CA CYS A 35 10.97 1.45 -6.79
C CYS A 35 11.16 -0.05 -6.98
N CYS A 36 10.08 -0.81 -7.13
CA CYS A 36 10.11 -2.24 -7.48
C CYS A 36 10.19 -2.52 -9.00
N GLY A 37 10.35 -1.48 -9.83
CA GLY A 37 10.41 -1.58 -11.29
C GLY A 37 9.05 -1.88 -11.94
N LEU A 38 7.94 -1.59 -11.24
CA LEU A 38 6.59 -1.73 -11.78
C LEU A 38 6.16 -0.41 -12.41
N GLU A 39 6.27 -0.33 -13.73
CA GLU A 39 5.71 0.78 -14.52
C GLU A 39 4.20 0.59 -14.71
N ASP A 40 3.45 1.70 -14.78
CA ASP A 40 2.01 1.73 -15.01
C ASP A 40 1.20 0.83 -14.05
N ALA A 41 1.57 0.84 -12.77
CA ALA A 41 0.84 0.10 -11.75
C ALA A 41 -0.55 0.71 -11.50
N GLU A 42 -1.57 -0.14 -11.43
CA GLU A 42 -2.94 0.25 -11.11
C GLU A 42 -3.45 -0.53 -9.90
N LEU A 43 -4.09 0.16 -8.95
CA LEU A 43 -4.78 -0.48 -7.83
C LEU A 43 -6.09 -1.13 -8.33
N VAL A 44 -6.25 -2.42 -8.08
CA VAL A 44 -7.41 -3.20 -8.56
C VAL A 44 -8.25 -3.77 -7.43
N LEU A 45 -7.69 -3.84 -6.22
CA LEU A 45 -8.38 -4.37 -5.05
C LEU A 45 -7.75 -3.81 -3.77
N MET A 46 -8.57 -3.47 -2.78
CA MET A 46 -8.09 -3.09 -1.45
C MET A 46 -9.00 -3.62 -0.36
N GLY A 47 -8.47 -3.72 0.86
CA GLY A 47 -9.27 -3.95 2.06
C GLY A 47 -10.25 -2.80 2.27
N THR A 48 -11.46 -3.10 2.75
CA THR A 48 -12.40 -2.03 3.09
C THR A 48 -11.99 -1.33 4.39
N PRO A 49 -12.23 -0.02 4.55
CA PRO A 49 -11.93 0.68 5.80
C PRO A 49 -12.55 0.03 7.04
N GLU A 50 -13.75 -0.55 6.89
CA GLU A 50 -14.49 -1.22 7.98
C GLU A 50 -13.83 -2.53 8.42
N SER A 51 -13.15 -3.22 7.50
CA SER A 51 -12.42 -4.45 7.82
C SER A 51 -11.22 -4.17 8.73
N GLY A 52 -10.68 -2.95 8.71
CA GLY A 52 -9.43 -2.57 9.37
C GLY A 52 -8.18 -3.17 8.72
N GLU A 53 -8.35 -3.98 7.67
CA GLU A 53 -7.27 -4.65 6.95
C GLU A 53 -6.68 -3.71 5.91
N MET A 54 -5.39 -3.40 6.03
CA MET A 54 -4.70 -2.42 5.19
C MET A 54 -4.00 -3.07 3.98
N HIS A 55 -4.56 -4.18 3.46
CA HIS A 55 -4.02 -4.89 2.32
C HIS A 55 -4.50 -4.31 1.00
N PHE A 56 -3.68 -4.42 -0.03
CA PHE A 56 -4.06 -4.04 -1.38
C PHE A 56 -3.45 -4.96 -2.45
N ILE A 57 -4.04 -4.95 -3.64
CA ILE A 57 -3.53 -5.63 -4.83
C ILE A 57 -3.46 -4.65 -5.99
N ILE A 58 -2.27 -4.51 -6.57
CA ILE A 58 -2.05 -3.77 -7.81
C ILE A 58 -1.86 -4.74 -8.98
N THR A 59 -2.07 -4.24 -10.20
CA THR A 59 -1.66 -4.90 -11.43
C THR A 59 -0.65 -4.06 -12.20
N ALA A 60 0.35 -4.72 -12.78
CA ALA A 60 1.32 -4.11 -13.68
C ALA A 60 1.83 -5.18 -14.66
N GLY A 61 1.99 -4.84 -15.94
CA GLY A 61 2.51 -5.77 -16.95
C GLY A 61 1.74 -7.11 -17.05
N GLY A 62 0.44 -7.12 -16.75
CA GLY A 62 -0.40 -8.33 -16.77
C GLY A 62 -0.17 -9.29 -15.60
N LYS A 63 0.51 -8.85 -14.54
CA LYS A 63 0.72 -9.58 -13.29
C LYS A 63 -0.01 -8.88 -12.13
N PHE A 64 -0.12 -9.58 -11.01
CA PHE A 64 -0.72 -9.05 -9.78
C PHE A 64 0.29 -9.05 -8.66
N TYR A 65 0.22 -8.02 -7.82
CA TYR A 65 1.13 -7.83 -6.70
C TYR A 65 0.32 -7.44 -5.47
N TRP A 66 0.64 -8.07 -4.35
CA TRP A 66 0.08 -7.73 -3.06
C TRP A 66 0.99 -6.73 -2.35
N GLY A 67 0.37 -5.80 -1.62
CA GLY A 67 1.04 -4.88 -0.71
C GLY A 67 0.18 -4.60 0.52
N HIS A 68 0.71 -3.76 1.40
CA HIS A 68 0.00 -3.30 2.59
C HIS A 68 0.37 -1.86 2.93
N PHE A 69 -0.63 -1.01 3.21
CA PHE A 69 -0.51 0.45 3.38
C PHE A 69 0.31 0.90 4.61
N MET A 70 1.08 0.04 5.25
CA MET A 70 1.93 0.40 6.41
C MET A 70 3.32 -0.22 6.34
N ILE A 71 3.61 -1.03 5.32
CA ILE A 71 4.89 -1.72 5.19
C ILE A 71 5.40 -1.56 3.76
N ASP A 72 6.69 -1.32 3.62
CA ASP A 72 7.31 -1.04 2.33
C ASP A 72 7.72 -2.33 1.61
N TYR A 73 6.74 -3.22 1.38
CA TYR A 73 6.95 -4.49 0.69
C TYR A 73 5.87 -4.76 -0.35
N LEU A 74 6.31 -5.22 -1.53
CA LEU A 74 5.45 -5.78 -2.57
C LEU A 74 5.78 -7.25 -2.82
N GLY A 75 4.74 -8.06 -2.97
CA GLY A 75 4.85 -9.47 -3.32
C GLY A 75 4.17 -9.79 -4.64
N GLU A 76 4.90 -10.26 -5.64
CA GLU A 76 4.31 -10.80 -6.87
C GLU A 76 3.48 -12.04 -6.54
N ILE A 77 2.19 -12.01 -6.89
CA ILE A 77 1.30 -13.17 -6.78
C ILE A 77 1.63 -14.12 -7.92
N THR A 78 2.45 -15.12 -7.62
CA THR A 78 2.88 -16.14 -8.60
C THR A 78 1.80 -17.17 -8.89
N ARG A 79 0.89 -17.42 -7.91
CA ARG A 79 -0.33 -18.21 -8.07
C ARG A 79 -1.43 -17.75 -7.11
N PRO A 80 -2.68 -17.67 -7.56
CA PRO A 80 -3.14 -17.83 -8.96
C PRO A 80 -2.73 -16.65 -9.85
N LYS A 81 -2.92 -16.76 -11.17
CA LYS A 81 -2.41 -15.75 -12.14
C LYS A 81 -3.48 -14.82 -12.68
N THR A 82 -4.75 -15.17 -12.53
CA THR A 82 -5.87 -14.38 -13.06
C THR A 82 -6.63 -13.72 -11.94
N PHE A 83 -7.19 -12.54 -12.20
CA PHE A 83 -7.94 -11.79 -11.19
C PHE A 83 -9.12 -12.58 -10.58
N PRO A 84 -9.98 -13.28 -11.37
CA PRO A 84 -11.07 -14.06 -10.79
C PRO A 84 -10.57 -15.19 -9.87
N GLU A 85 -9.51 -15.90 -10.25
CA GLU A 85 -8.93 -16.93 -9.39
C GLU A 85 -8.34 -16.33 -8.11
N ILE A 86 -7.76 -15.12 -8.17
CA ILE A 86 -7.27 -14.40 -6.99
C ILE A 86 -8.44 -14.10 -6.04
N LEU A 87 -9.54 -13.54 -6.55
CA LEU A 87 -10.75 -13.28 -5.75
C LEU A 87 -11.28 -14.57 -5.11
N HIS A 88 -11.37 -15.64 -5.89
CA HIS A 88 -11.79 -16.94 -5.38
C HIS A 88 -10.90 -17.45 -4.24
N VAL A 89 -9.57 -17.39 -4.41
CA VAL A 89 -8.62 -17.83 -3.38
C VAL A 89 -8.69 -16.95 -2.14
N LEU A 90 -8.84 -15.63 -2.30
CA LEU A 90 -9.04 -14.72 -1.18
C LEU A 90 -10.31 -15.05 -0.39
N GLY A 91 -11.44 -15.31 -1.08
CA GLY A 91 -12.70 -15.66 -0.42
C GLY A 91 -12.67 -16.98 0.33
N VAL A 92 -11.93 -17.99 -0.16
CA VAL A 92 -11.90 -19.33 0.45
C VAL A 92 -10.78 -19.50 1.47
N LYS A 93 -9.61 -18.91 1.23
CA LYS A 93 -8.37 -19.17 1.99
C LYS A 93 -7.73 -17.89 2.55
N GLY A 94 -8.26 -16.72 2.22
CA GLY A 94 -7.63 -15.44 2.53
C GLY A 94 -6.26 -15.30 1.86
N LEU A 95 -5.47 -14.33 2.34
CA LEU A 95 -4.13 -14.04 1.83
C LEU A 95 -3.17 -15.24 1.91
N LYS A 96 -3.33 -16.11 2.92
CA LYS A 96 -2.51 -17.34 3.07
C LYS A 96 -2.69 -18.32 1.91
N GLY A 97 -3.75 -18.19 1.12
CA GLY A 97 -3.97 -18.97 -0.09
C GLY A 97 -3.15 -18.53 -1.29
N LEU A 98 -2.63 -17.30 -1.28
CA LEU A 98 -1.85 -16.74 -2.38
C LEU A 98 -0.39 -17.15 -2.25
N ARG A 99 0.20 -17.65 -3.35
CA ARG A 99 1.63 -17.92 -3.40
C ARG A 99 2.35 -16.67 -3.91
N MET A 100 3.17 -16.08 -3.06
CA MET A 100 3.87 -14.84 -3.37
C MET A 100 5.38 -15.04 -3.51
N LYS A 101 6.01 -14.16 -4.29
CA LYS A 101 7.46 -13.92 -4.30
C LYS A 101 7.68 -12.43 -4.02
N TYR A 102 8.34 -12.11 -2.91
CA TYR A 102 8.65 -10.72 -2.57
C TYR A 102 9.61 -10.10 -3.57
N LEU A 103 9.37 -8.83 -3.88
CA LEU A 103 10.23 -8.00 -4.69
C LEU A 103 11.26 -7.30 -3.79
N GLU A 104 12.45 -7.10 -4.33
CA GLU A 104 13.49 -6.29 -3.69
C GLU A 104 13.34 -4.87 -4.24
N PRO A 105 12.90 -3.89 -3.43
CA PRO A 105 12.83 -2.51 -3.87
C PRO A 105 14.24 -1.96 -4.11
N VAL A 106 14.42 -1.28 -5.23
CA VAL A 106 15.62 -0.49 -5.50
C VAL A 106 15.31 0.94 -5.08
N TRP A 107 15.44 1.21 -3.78
CA TRP A 107 15.27 2.56 -3.25
C TRP A 107 16.34 3.46 -3.85
N THR A 108 15.92 4.38 -4.70
CA THR A 108 16.71 5.57 -5.01
C THR A 108 16.43 6.55 -3.89
N TYR A 109 17.47 6.96 -3.17
CA TYR A 109 17.40 8.16 -2.34
C TYR A 109 17.21 9.33 -3.31
N GLU A 110 15.97 9.61 -3.71
CA GLU A 110 15.63 10.97 -4.09
C GLU A 110 15.88 11.77 -2.82
N GLU A 111 16.83 12.70 -2.91
CA GLU A 111 17.30 13.54 -1.82
C GLU A 111 16.09 13.97 -0.99
N GLU A 112 16.12 13.64 0.30
CA GLU A 112 15.35 14.37 1.29
C GLU A 112 15.64 15.84 1.00
N GLU A 113 14.73 16.56 0.34
CA GLU A 113 14.73 18.01 0.44
C GLU A 113 14.61 18.25 1.94
N GLU A 114 15.75 18.59 2.53
CA GLU A 114 15.90 19.03 3.90
C GLU A 114 14.71 19.94 4.16
N GLU A 115 13.76 19.49 5.00
CA GLU A 115 12.80 20.40 5.60
C GLU A 115 13.65 21.49 6.23
N GLU A 116 13.58 22.68 5.63
CA GLU A 116 14.29 23.87 6.07
C GLU A 116 14.21 23.96 7.59
N GLU A 117 15.35 24.19 8.23
CA GLU A 117 15.46 24.51 9.65
C GLU A 117 14.29 25.42 10.06
N GLU A 118 13.30 24.90 10.81
CA GLU A 118 12.43 25.78 11.56
C GLU A 118 13.31 26.50 12.58
N GLU A 119 13.61 27.75 12.23
CA GLU A 119 14.19 28.79 13.03
C GLU A 119 13.77 28.67 14.49
N GLY A 120 14.75 28.80 15.38
CA GLY A 120 14.59 28.77 16.82
C GLY A 120 13.32 29.41 17.36
N GLY A 121 12.34 28.56 17.72
CA GLY A 121 11.35 28.91 18.72
C GLY A 121 12.07 29.23 20.03
N PRO A 122 11.79 30.37 20.71
CA PRO A 122 12.47 30.68 21.95
C PRO A 122 12.15 29.60 22.99
N ARG A 123 13.19 28.90 23.43
CA ARG A 123 13.19 28.05 24.63
C ARG A 123 12.87 28.93 25.84
N LEU A 124 11.60 29.09 26.18
CA LEU A 124 11.19 29.55 27.50
C LEU A 124 11.34 28.38 28.50
N PHE A 125 12.59 27.97 28.73
CA PHE A 125 12.94 27.29 29.97
C PHE A 125 13.32 28.37 30.97
N VAL A 126 12.39 28.70 31.86
CA VAL A 126 12.68 29.47 33.07
C VAL A 126 13.10 28.44 34.13
N PRO A 127 14.34 28.43 34.62
CA PRO A 127 14.64 27.75 35.87
C PRO A 127 13.86 28.48 36.97
N VAL A 128 13.01 27.76 37.70
CA VAL A 128 12.54 28.26 39.00
C VAL A 128 13.77 28.38 39.89
N ASP A 129 14.10 29.62 40.27
CA ASP A 129 15.12 29.91 41.25
C ASP A 129 14.51 29.65 42.64
N PRO A 130 15.03 28.71 43.45
CA PRO A 130 14.45 28.40 44.76
C PRO A 130 14.78 29.42 45.86
N ASP A 131 15.42 30.56 45.56
CA ASP A 131 15.81 31.57 46.56
C ASP A 131 15.49 33.03 46.12
N ALA A 132 14.22 33.34 45.90
CA ALA A 132 13.76 34.73 45.87
C ALA A 132 13.54 35.24 47.33
N PRO A 133 14.02 36.46 47.67
CA PRO A 133 14.02 37.01 49.04
C PRO A 133 12.63 37.39 49.58
#